data_AF-A0A0C9ZXD9-F1
#
_entry.id   AF-A0A0C9ZXD9-F1
#
_cell.length_a   1.000
_cell.length_b   1.000
_cell.length_c   1.000
_cell.angle_alpha   90.00
_cell.angle_beta   90.00
_cell.angle_gamma   90.00
#
_symmetry.space_group_name_H-M   'P 1'
#
loop_
_entity.id
_entity.type
_entity.pdbx_description
1 polymer ?
#
loop_
_entity_poly.entity_id
_entity_poly.type
_entity_poly.pdbx_seq_one_letter_code
_entity_poly.pdbx_strand_id
1 'polypeptide(L)'
;KAQKLVEHEGRPRTRDYDDVTQEFMTTVIGEYRTRLCAEAPMPDHIMETNLLDVSWVQAHKATGVNLARTPQLAKIVTNRRSQVRGQLKTKLRLLVEVILGFHSSQSKSAIKKNQSIAEGLKEGTNFAFKVLHEDGRRGFLKVPLIQKIINTMWFANKHDNGVRFHNHLKPFPYPALALVLTAIECCIDEWMTGMQTDIPFTIQEYCGTYKSHLKCL
;
A
#
# COMPACT_ATOMS: atom_id res chain seq x y z
N LYS A 1 -22.75 4.70 -22.83
CA LYS A 1 -22.76 3.29 -22.32
C LYS A 1 -21.37 2.72 -22.57
N ALA A 2 -20.82 1.89 -21.67
CA ALA A 2 -19.50 1.28 -21.88
C ALA A 2 -19.56 0.35 -23.10
N GLN A 3 -18.65 0.49 -24.07
CA GLN A 3 -18.53 -0.44 -25.19
C GLN A 3 -17.37 -1.39 -24.92
N LYS A 4 -17.69 -2.69 -24.83
CA LYS A 4 -16.69 -3.75 -24.69
C LYS A 4 -16.19 -4.12 -26.09
N LEU A 5 -14.89 -4.11 -26.28
CA LEU A 5 -14.24 -4.40 -27.57
C LEU A 5 -13.88 -5.89 -27.71
N VAL A 6 -13.65 -6.59 -26.59
CA VAL A 6 -13.26 -8.01 -26.59
C VAL A 6 -14.08 -8.78 -25.55
N GLU A 7 -14.82 -9.78 -25.99
CA GLU A 7 -15.42 -10.77 -25.09
C GLU A 7 -14.42 -11.90 -24.81
N HIS A 8 -14.08 -12.10 -23.54
CA HIS A 8 -13.35 -13.29 -23.10
C HIS A 8 -13.83 -13.70 -21.71
N GLU A 9 -13.78 -15.01 -21.42
CA GLU A 9 -14.23 -15.61 -20.15
C GLU A 9 -13.29 -15.34 -18.95
N GLY A 10 -12.25 -14.54 -19.14
CA GLY A 10 -11.26 -14.23 -18.12
C GLY A 10 -11.63 -13.06 -17.19
N ARG A 11 -10.71 -12.75 -16.27
CA ARG A 11 -10.85 -11.60 -15.35
C ARG A 11 -11.01 -10.30 -16.16
N PRO A 12 -12.06 -9.49 -15.91
CA PRO A 12 -12.29 -8.24 -16.63
C PRO A 12 -11.10 -7.29 -16.53
N ARG A 13 -10.72 -6.65 -17.63
CA ARG A 13 -9.63 -5.67 -17.70
C ARG A 13 -10.09 -4.38 -18.35
N THR A 14 -9.47 -3.27 -17.97
CA THR A 14 -9.76 -1.96 -18.56
C THR A 14 -9.53 -1.94 -20.08
N ARG A 15 -8.48 -2.62 -20.56
CA ARG A 15 -8.14 -2.74 -21.99
C ARG A 15 -9.19 -3.44 -22.86
N ASP A 16 -10.19 -4.06 -22.24
CA ASP A 16 -11.25 -4.77 -22.95
C ASP A 16 -12.36 -3.82 -23.42
N TYR A 17 -12.22 -2.50 -23.19
CA TYR A 17 -13.23 -1.46 -23.46
C TYR A 17 -12.68 -0.34 -24.37
N ASP A 18 -13.58 0.47 -24.93
CA ASP A 18 -13.24 1.66 -25.73
C ASP A 18 -12.36 2.69 -24.99
N ASP A 19 -11.65 3.55 -25.73
CA ASP A 19 -10.69 4.52 -25.17
C ASP A 19 -11.32 5.48 -24.16
N VAL A 20 -12.57 5.90 -24.40
CA VAL A 20 -13.32 6.79 -23.49
C VAL A 20 -13.58 6.09 -22.15
N THR A 21 -13.95 4.82 -22.19
CA THR A 21 -14.13 3.97 -21.01
C THR A 21 -12.78 3.73 -20.33
N GLN A 22 -11.70 3.51 -21.08
CA GLN A 22 -10.37 3.32 -20.50
C GLN A 22 -9.87 4.56 -19.75
N GLU A 23 -10.07 5.75 -20.32
CA GLU A 23 -9.73 7.03 -19.69
C GLU A 23 -10.53 7.24 -18.41
N PHE A 24 -11.86 7.06 -18.48
CA PHE A 24 -12.73 7.15 -17.31
C PHE A 24 -12.29 6.18 -16.20
N MET A 25 -12.06 4.91 -16.56
CA MET A 25 -11.65 3.90 -15.60
C MET A 25 -10.26 4.19 -15.01
N THR A 26 -9.34 4.75 -15.78
CA THR A 26 -8.03 5.19 -15.28
C THR A 26 -8.20 6.25 -14.19
N THR A 27 -9.10 7.21 -14.38
CA THR A 27 -9.40 8.25 -13.40
C THR A 27 -10.07 7.66 -12.15
N VAL A 28 -11.11 6.83 -12.29
CA VAL A 28 -11.77 6.17 -11.15
C VAL A 28 -10.78 5.32 -10.35
N ILE A 29 -9.94 4.53 -11.02
CA ILE A 29 -8.96 3.67 -10.36
C ILE A 29 -7.94 4.51 -9.59
N GLY A 30 -7.50 5.63 -10.17
CA GLY A 30 -6.58 6.57 -9.53
C GLY A 30 -7.17 7.19 -8.27
N GLU A 31 -8.38 7.75 -8.37
CA GLU A 31 -9.16 8.28 -7.24
C GLU A 31 -9.34 7.22 -6.14
N TYR A 32 -9.87 6.05 -6.50
CA TYR A 32 -10.15 4.98 -5.55
C TYR A 32 -8.90 4.51 -4.82
N ARG A 33 -7.80 4.26 -5.54
CA ARG A 33 -6.54 3.83 -4.92
C ARG A 33 -6.00 4.88 -3.96
N THR A 34 -6.12 6.16 -4.30
CA THR A 34 -5.58 7.25 -3.49
C THR A 34 -6.40 7.43 -2.23
N ARG A 35 -7.74 7.47 -2.34
CA ARG A 35 -8.66 7.53 -1.21
C ARG A 35 -8.57 6.31 -0.32
N LEU A 36 -8.44 5.12 -0.91
CA LEU A 36 -8.20 3.89 -0.14
C LEU A 36 -6.96 4.04 0.75
N CYS A 37 -5.85 4.59 0.25
CA CYS A 37 -4.67 4.80 1.08
C CYS A 37 -4.86 5.93 2.11
N ALA A 38 -5.54 7.01 1.73
CA ALA A 38 -5.66 8.21 2.54
C ALA A 38 -6.71 8.11 3.65
N GLU A 39 -7.78 7.35 3.42
CA GLU A 39 -9.00 7.36 4.23
C GLU A 39 -9.22 5.99 4.90
N ALA A 40 -9.12 4.88 4.16
CA ALA A 40 -9.39 3.53 4.70
C ALA A 40 -8.48 2.43 4.11
N PRO A 41 -7.20 2.34 4.50
CA PRO A 41 -6.25 1.33 4.00
C PRO A 41 -6.65 -0.13 4.24
N MET A 42 -7.40 -0.34 5.33
CA MET A 42 -7.91 -1.63 5.79
C MET A 42 -9.44 -1.57 5.86
N PRO A 43 -10.13 -1.43 4.72
CA PRO A 43 -11.56 -1.15 4.72
C PRO A 43 -12.38 -2.42 5.00
N ASP A 44 -13.57 -2.22 5.55
CA ASP A 44 -14.65 -3.21 5.48
C ASP A 44 -15.47 -3.05 4.18
N HIS A 45 -16.48 -3.90 4.00
CA HIS A 45 -17.32 -3.88 2.80
C HIS A 45 -18.08 -2.56 2.61
N ILE A 46 -18.51 -1.92 3.70
CA ILE A 46 -19.28 -0.67 3.66
C ILE A 46 -18.34 0.47 3.21
N MET A 47 -17.15 0.55 3.80
CA MET A 47 -16.12 1.51 3.42
C MET A 47 -15.72 1.35 1.95
N GLU A 48 -15.57 0.11 1.46
CA GLU A 48 -15.27 -0.15 0.04
C GLU A 48 -16.33 0.37 -0.91
N THR A 49 -17.60 0.15 -0.56
CA THR A 49 -18.75 0.59 -1.35
C THR A 49 -18.77 2.11 -1.43
N ASN A 50 -18.63 2.78 -0.27
CA ASN A 50 -18.60 4.23 -0.18
C ASN A 50 -17.44 4.82 -0.98
N LEU A 51 -16.22 4.29 -0.81
CA LEU A 51 -15.03 4.70 -1.57
C LEU A 51 -15.23 4.56 -3.07
N LEU A 52 -15.84 3.45 -3.51
CA LEU A 52 -16.15 3.25 -4.92
C LEU A 52 -17.16 4.29 -5.43
N ASP A 53 -18.24 4.55 -4.68
CA ASP A 53 -19.26 5.56 -5.03
C ASP A 53 -18.63 6.94 -5.20
N VAL A 54 -17.87 7.43 -4.20
CA VAL A 54 -17.26 8.76 -4.29
C VAL A 54 -16.23 8.86 -5.41
N SER A 55 -15.42 7.81 -5.62
CA SER A 55 -14.42 7.80 -6.70
C SER A 55 -15.07 7.82 -8.07
N TRP A 56 -16.23 7.16 -8.22
CA TRP A 56 -17.00 7.14 -9.45
C TRP A 56 -17.59 8.52 -9.76
N VAL A 57 -18.19 9.16 -8.76
CA VAL A 57 -18.72 10.53 -8.87
C VAL A 57 -17.63 11.52 -9.24
N GLN A 58 -16.43 11.39 -8.66
CA GLN A 58 -15.32 12.28 -9.00
C GLN A 58 -14.82 12.07 -10.43
N ALA A 59 -14.74 10.83 -10.91
CA ALA A 59 -14.36 10.58 -12.30
C ALA A 59 -15.39 11.12 -13.30
N HIS A 60 -16.69 11.06 -12.99
CA HIS A 60 -17.72 11.73 -13.78
C HIS A 60 -17.45 13.24 -13.91
N LYS A 61 -17.16 13.90 -12.78
CA LYS A 61 -16.85 15.33 -12.76
C LYS A 61 -15.57 15.65 -13.53
N ALA A 62 -14.53 14.84 -13.38
CA ALA A 62 -13.22 15.10 -13.98
C ALA A 62 -13.17 14.86 -15.49
N THR A 63 -13.92 13.87 -15.99
CA THR A 63 -13.89 13.48 -17.41
C THR A 63 -15.08 13.98 -18.22
N GLY A 64 -16.17 14.40 -17.56
CA GLY A 64 -17.45 14.72 -18.21
C GLY A 64 -18.18 13.49 -18.78
N VAL A 65 -17.60 12.29 -18.68
CA VAL A 65 -18.17 11.06 -19.25
C VAL A 65 -19.21 10.50 -18.30
N ASN A 66 -20.44 10.32 -18.78
CA ASN A 66 -21.51 9.66 -18.02
C ASN A 66 -21.51 8.13 -18.25
N LEU A 67 -20.56 7.44 -17.61
CA LEU A 67 -20.46 5.99 -17.63
C LEU A 67 -21.27 5.31 -16.51
N ALA A 68 -22.27 4.51 -16.89
CA ALA A 68 -23.01 3.70 -15.93
C ALA A 68 -22.10 2.64 -15.28
N ARG A 69 -22.17 2.54 -13.94
CA ARG A 69 -21.40 1.56 -13.18
C ARG A 69 -22.00 0.17 -13.32
N THR A 70 -21.29 -0.74 -13.98
CA THR A 70 -21.66 -2.16 -14.03
C THR A 70 -20.90 -2.96 -12.96
N PRO A 71 -21.40 -4.15 -12.55
CA PRO A 71 -20.70 -5.01 -11.60
C PRO A 71 -19.27 -5.39 -12.06
N GLN A 72 -19.06 -5.54 -13.37
CA GLN A 72 -17.74 -5.84 -13.93
C GLN A 72 -16.75 -4.68 -13.73
N LEU A 73 -17.18 -3.45 -14.04
CA LEU A 73 -16.33 -2.28 -13.86
C LEU A 73 -16.07 -1.98 -12.38
N ALA A 74 -17.09 -2.13 -11.52
CA ALA A 74 -16.94 -2.05 -10.08
C ALA A 74 -15.88 -3.04 -9.57
N LYS A 75 -15.93 -4.30 -10.04
CA LYS A 75 -14.94 -5.33 -9.70
C LYS A 75 -13.52 -4.95 -10.15
N ILE A 76 -13.34 -4.30 -11.30
CA ILE A 76 -12.02 -3.82 -11.75
C ILE A 76 -11.43 -2.81 -10.75
N VAL A 77 -12.26 -1.93 -10.19
CA VAL A 77 -11.84 -0.90 -9.23
C VAL A 77 -11.57 -1.51 -7.85
N THR A 78 -12.49 -2.30 -7.30
CA THR A 78 -12.35 -2.86 -5.94
C THR A 78 -11.21 -3.88 -5.85
N ASN A 79 -10.88 -4.56 -6.96
CA ASN A 79 -9.69 -5.39 -7.07
C ASN A 79 -8.37 -4.66 -6.76
N ARG A 80 -8.34 -3.32 -6.82
CA ARG A 80 -7.15 -2.53 -6.51
C ARG A 80 -6.80 -2.56 -5.02
N ARG A 81 -7.74 -2.93 -4.14
CA ARG A 81 -7.53 -3.05 -2.69
C ARG A 81 -6.34 -3.92 -2.32
N SER A 82 -6.37 -5.19 -2.76
CA SER A 82 -5.27 -6.12 -2.51
C SER A 82 -4.00 -5.75 -3.28
N GLN A 83 -4.15 -5.18 -4.48
CA GLN A 83 -3.01 -4.78 -5.30
C GLN A 83 -2.20 -3.63 -4.69
N VAL A 84 -2.83 -2.65 -4.03
CA VAL A 84 -2.12 -1.57 -3.35
C VAL A 84 -1.21 -2.13 -2.26
N ARG A 85 -1.75 -2.99 -1.39
CA ARG A 85 -0.97 -3.64 -0.31
C ARG A 85 0.14 -4.53 -0.86
N GLY A 86 -0.17 -5.36 -1.86
CA GLY A 86 0.83 -6.22 -2.51
C GLY A 86 1.97 -5.40 -3.13
N GLN A 87 1.65 -4.33 -3.87
CA GLN A 87 2.64 -3.44 -4.47
C GLN A 87 3.51 -2.75 -3.43
N LEU A 88 2.91 -2.25 -2.34
CA LEU A 88 3.63 -1.64 -1.24
C LEU A 88 4.60 -2.62 -0.59
N LYS A 89 4.13 -3.84 -0.29
CA LYS A 89 4.95 -4.92 0.27
C LYS A 89 6.11 -5.28 -0.65
N THR A 90 5.87 -5.51 -1.94
CA THR A 90 6.92 -5.84 -2.92
C THR A 90 8.01 -4.78 -2.98
N LYS A 91 7.63 -3.49 -3.01
CA LYS A 91 8.60 -2.38 -2.98
C LYS A 91 9.38 -2.33 -1.65
N LEU A 92 8.71 -2.62 -0.53
CA LEU A 92 9.33 -2.61 0.79
C LEU A 92 10.30 -3.76 1.02
N ARG A 93 10.00 -4.98 0.58
CA ARG A 93 10.88 -6.16 0.78
C ARG A 93 12.32 -5.87 0.36
N LEU A 94 12.50 -5.27 -0.83
CA LEU A 94 13.82 -4.87 -1.34
C LEU A 94 14.50 -3.79 -0.48
N LEU A 95 13.73 -2.81 0.01
CA LEU A 95 14.27 -1.71 0.81
C LEU A 95 14.60 -2.15 2.25
N VAL A 96 13.77 -3.03 2.83
CA VAL A 96 13.93 -3.56 4.18
C VAL A 96 15.18 -4.40 4.29
N GLU A 97 15.43 -5.29 3.34
CA GLU A 97 16.65 -6.11 3.33
C GLU A 97 17.91 -5.22 3.36
N VAL A 98 17.98 -4.25 2.44
CA VAL A 98 19.15 -3.38 2.28
C VAL A 98 19.32 -2.39 3.44
N ILE A 99 18.24 -1.71 3.86
CA ILE A 99 18.34 -0.61 4.82
C ILE A 99 18.42 -1.11 6.27
N LEU A 100 17.76 -2.24 6.58
CA LEU A 100 17.74 -2.80 7.93
C LEU A 100 18.84 -3.87 8.14
N GLY A 101 19.61 -4.19 7.10
CA GLY A 101 20.82 -5.02 7.22
C GLY A 101 20.57 -6.52 7.29
N PHE A 102 19.47 -7.00 6.69
CA PHE A 102 19.24 -8.43 6.52
C PHE A 102 20.11 -8.98 5.39
N HIS A 103 20.44 -10.27 5.47
CA HIS A 103 21.22 -10.95 4.46
C HIS A 103 20.64 -12.31 4.10
N SER A 104 20.45 -12.57 2.80
CA SER A 104 19.92 -13.83 2.26
C SER A 104 20.87 -15.05 2.33
N SER A 105 21.84 -15.06 3.26
CA SER A 105 22.75 -16.19 3.47
C SER A 105 22.10 -17.30 4.29
N GLN A 106 22.35 -18.56 3.90
CA GLN A 106 21.87 -19.75 4.63
C GLN A 106 22.85 -20.21 5.74
N SER A 107 23.92 -19.46 6.00
CA SER A 107 24.83 -19.81 7.09
C SER A 107 24.13 -19.68 8.45
N LYS A 108 24.45 -20.59 9.38
CA LYS A 108 23.88 -20.55 10.75
C LYS A 108 24.11 -19.20 11.44
N SER A 109 25.25 -18.57 11.20
CA SER A 109 25.57 -17.25 11.74
C SER A 109 24.71 -16.14 11.14
N ALA A 110 24.43 -16.17 9.83
CA ALA A 110 23.57 -15.19 9.18
C ALA A 110 22.11 -15.35 9.62
N ILE A 111 21.61 -16.60 9.71
CA ILE A 111 20.26 -16.90 10.21
C ILE A 111 20.08 -16.33 11.61
N LYS A 112 21.01 -16.63 12.54
CA LYS A 112 20.94 -16.12 13.92
C LYS A 112 21.02 -14.59 13.99
N LYS A 113 21.86 -13.97 13.13
CA LYS A 113 21.97 -12.51 13.05
C LYS A 113 20.66 -11.89 12.55
N ASN A 114 20.06 -12.43 11.49
CA ASN A 114 18.78 -11.96 10.96
C ASN A 114 17.64 -12.08 11.99
N GLN A 115 17.57 -13.19 12.73
CA GLN A 115 16.60 -13.36 13.83
C GLN A 115 16.73 -12.24 14.87
N SER A 116 17.96 -12.02 15.36
CA SER A 116 18.24 -10.97 16.34
C SER A 116 17.91 -9.56 15.83
N ILE A 117 18.18 -9.29 14.54
CA ILE A 117 17.78 -8.03 13.89
C ILE A 117 16.25 -7.90 13.86
N ALA A 118 15.53 -8.93 13.41
CA ALA A 118 14.08 -8.90 13.29
C ALA A 118 13.41 -8.67 14.67
N GLU A 119 13.83 -9.43 15.68
CA GLU A 119 13.34 -9.30 17.06
C GLU A 119 13.59 -7.89 17.62
N GLY A 120 14.84 -7.40 17.52
CA GLY A 120 15.21 -6.08 18.04
C GLY A 120 14.53 -4.92 17.31
N LEU A 121 14.24 -5.06 16.02
CA LEU A 121 13.49 -4.06 15.25
C LEU A 121 12.01 -4.02 15.61
N LYS A 122 11.41 -5.19 15.91
CA LYS A 122 10.00 -5.28 16.30
C LYS A 122 9.75 -4.81 17.72
N GLU A 123 10.72 -4.99 18.61
CA GLU A 123 10.61 -4.55 20.00
C GLU A 123 10.23 -3.08 20.07
N GLY A 124 9.05 -2.79 20.65
CA GLY A 124 8.52 -1.44 20.77
C GLY A 124 8.38 -0.64 19.46
N THR A 125 8.39 -1.26 18.27
CA THR A 125 8.42 -0.54 16.96
C THR A 125 9.75 0.20 16.72
N ASN A 126 10.87 -0.36 17.17
CA ASN A 126 12.21 0.21 16.99
C ASN A 126 12.55 0.51 15.52
N PHE A 127 12.00 -0.26 14.57
CA PHE A 127 12.17 0.00 13.13
C PHE A 127 11.72 1.39 12.66
N ALA A 128 10.87 2.08 13.43
CA ALA A 128 10.38 3.42 13.09
C ALA A 128 11.29 4.55 13.60
N PHE A 129 12.32 4.25 14.38
CA PHE A 129 13.21 5.25 14.97
C PHE A 129 14.53 5.34 14.20
N LYS A 130 15.07 6.57 14.07
CA LYS A 130 16.36 6.78 13.41
C LYS A 130 17.53 6.25 14.25
N VAL A 131 17.43 6.34 15.57
CA VAL A 131 18.52 6.04 16.50
C VAL A 131 17.99 5.27 17.69
N LEU A 132 18.66 4.15 18.01
CA LEU A 132 18.42 3.29 19.16
C LEU A 132 19.66 3.36 20.05
N HIS A 133 19.52 3.80 21.30
CA HIS A 133 20.58 3.90 22.30
C HIS A 133 20.10 3.38 23.66
N GLU A 134 21.04 3.17 24.58
CA GLU A 134 20.74 2.80 25.97
C GLU A 134 19.90 3.87 26.70
N ASP A 135 20.04 5.15 26.34
CA ASP A 135 19.28 6.28 26.90
C ASP A 135 17.87 6.45 26.30
N GLY A 136 17.49 5.58 25.35
CA GLY A 136 16.18 5.54 24.73
C GLY A 136 16.21 5.66 23.20
N ARG A 137 15.07 6.08 22.64
CA ARG A 137 14.82 6.05 21.18
C ARG A 137 14.60 7.46 20.67
N ARG A 138 15.32 7.84 19.60
CA ARG A 138 15.24 9.19 19.02
C ARG A 138 14.87 9.17 17.54
N GLY A 139 14.17 10.22 17.14
CA GLY A 139 13.77 10.43 15.75
C GLY A 139 12.71 9.44 15.29
N PHE A 140 11.59 9.36 16.02
CA PHE A 140 10.40 8.64 15.56
C PHE A 140 10.01 9.10 14.15
N LEU A 141 9.74 8.15 13.27
CA LEU A 141 9.43 8.33 11.84
C LEU A 141 10.54 8.95 10.99
N LYS A 142 11.75 9.15 11.55
CA LYS A 142 12.90 9.75 10.84
C LYS A 142 13.85 8.72 10.24
N VAL A 143 13.48 7.44 10.24
CA VAL A 143 14.24 6.41 9.52
C VAL A 143 14.14 6.63 8.00
N PRO A 144 15.25 6.62 7.24
CA PRO A 144 15.23 6.92 5.80
C PRO A 144 14.30 6.01 4.98
N LEU A 145 14.06 4.78 5.47
CA LEU A 145 13.16 3.80 4.87
C LEU A 145 11.76 4.37 4.62
N ILE A 146 11.18 5.10 5.60
CA ILE A 146 9.80 5.62 5.52
C ILE A 146 9.67 6.63 4.38
N GLN A 147 10.55 7.63 4.32
CA GLN A 147 10.49 8.61 3.23
C GLN A 147 10.76 7.96 1.87
N LYS A 148 11.72 7.02 1.82
CA LYS A 148 12.08 6.34 0.57
C LYS A 148 10.92 5.51 0.02
N ILE A 149 10.20 4.78 0.86
CA ILE A 149 9.03 4.02 0.39
C ILE A 149 7.88 4.94 0.00
N ILE A 150 7.62 6.03 0.74
CA ILE A 150 6.57 6.99 0.40
C ILE A 150 6.84 7.57 -1.01
N ASN A 151 8.07 8.01 -1.25
CA ASN A 151 8.46 8.54 -2.56
C ASN A 151 8.35 7.46 -3.65
N THR A 152 8.86 6.26 -3.39
CA THR A 152 8.83 5.16 -4.38
C THR A 152 7.40 4.69 -4.70
N MET A 153 6.48 4.74 -3.73
CA MET A 153 5.13 4.22 -3.88
C MET A 153 4.16 5.25 -4.50
N TRP A 154 4.24 6.52 -4.10
CA TRP A 154 3.26 7.53 -4.49
C TRP A 154 3.82 8.73 -5.28
N PHE A 155 5.14 8.94 -5.33
CA PHE A 155 5.74 10.17 -5.86
C PHE A 155 7.02 9.95 -6.70
N ALA A 156 7.19 8.79 -7.32
CA ALA A 156 8.40 8.49 -8.09
C ALA A 156 8.40 9.19 -9.46
N ASN A 157 7.22 9.39 -10.05
CA ASN A 157 7.08 10.05 -11.35
C ASN A 157 5.78 10.86 -11.45
N LYS A 158 5.67 11.70 -12.50
CA LYS A 158 4.51 12.59 -12.73
C LYS A 158 3.17 11.89 -12.91
N HIS A 159 3.17 10.59 -13.21
CA HIS A 159 1.97 9.79 -13.42
C HIS A 159 1.53 9.04 -12.16
N ASP A 160 2.32 9.06 -11.09
CA ASP A 160 1.95 8.40 -9.84
C ASP A 160 0.77 9.09 -9.16
N ASN A 161 0.03 8.28 -8.39
CA ASN A 161 -1.19 8.72 -7.73
C ASN A 161 -0.97 9.92 -6.80
N GLY A 162 0.16 10.00 -6.10
CA GLY A 162 0.47 11.13 -5.23
C GLY A 162 0.70 12.44 -5.96
N VAL A 163 1.08 12.39 -7.24
CA VAL A 163 1.22 13.59 -8.07
C VAL A 163 -0.12 13.94 -8.70
N ARG A 164 -0.83 12.98 -9.29
CA ARG A 164 -2.10 13.21 -10.00
C ARG A 164 -3.25 13.57 -9.07
N PHE A 165 -3.29 12.98 -7.87
CA PHE A 165 -4.36 13.13 -6.88
C PHE A 165 -3.82 13.73 -5.59
N HIS A 166 -2.94 14.73 -5.72
CA HIS A 166 -2.18 15.32 -4.62
C HIS A 166 -3.05 15.84 -3.47
N ASN A 167 -4.29 16.27 -3.75
CA ASN A 167 -5.24 16.75 -2.74
C ASN A 167 -5.57 15.71 -1.67
N HIS A 168 -5.44 14.42 -1.98
CA HIS A 168 -5.67 13.33 -1.03
C HIS A 168 -4.42 12.94 -0.23
N LEU A 169 -3.23 13.34 -0.68
CA LEU A 169 -1.96 12.91 -0.11
C LEU A 169 -1.10 14.08 0.39
N LYS A 170 -1.65 15.30 0.43
CA LYS A 170 -0.98 16.50 0.93
C LYS A 170 -1.83 17.21 2.00
N PRO A 171 -1.37 17.29 3.27
CA PRO A 171 -0.19 16.61 3.82
C PRO A 171 -0.34 15.08 3.75
N PHE A 172 0.77 14.33 3.88
CA PHE A 172 0.72 12.87 3.78
C PHE A 172 -0.14 12.31 4.93
N PRO A 173 -1.20 11.54 4.64
CA PRO A 173 -2.24 11.24 5.62
C PRO A 173 -1.76 10.17 6.60
N TYR A 174 -2.13 10.33 7.88
CA TYR A 174 -1.79 9.37 8.94
C TYR A 174 -2.27 7.95 8.65
N PRO A 175 -3.47 7.71 8.09
CA PRO A 175 -3.85 6.37 7.62
C PRO A 175 -2.84 5.75 6.63
N ALA A 176 -2.36 6.50 5.64
CA ALA A 176 -1.36 6.00 4.70
C ALA A 176 -0.01 5.76 5.38
N LEU A 177 0.38 6.60 6.35
CA LEU A 177 1.60 6.42 7.11
C LEU A 177 1.53 5.19 8.02
N ALA A 178 0.41 4.97 8.71
CA ALA A 178 0.18 3.75 9.49
C ALA A 178 0.20 2.49 8.60
N LEU A 179 -0.36 2.57 7.38
CA LEU A 179 -0.23 1.49 6.39
C LEU A 179 1.24 1.22 6.03
N VAL A 180 2.06 2.25 5.84
CA VAL A 180 3.51 2.12 5.59
C VAL A 180 4.21 1.42 6.75
N LEU A 181 3.96 1.83 7.99
CA LEU A 181 4.55 1.22 9.19
C LEU A 181 4.15 -0.26 9.32
N THR A 182 2.87 -0.56 9.10
CA THR A 182 2.35 -1.93 9.12
C THR A 182 3.00 -2.80 8.05
N ALA A 183 3.21 -2.26 6.85
CA ALA A 183 3.83 -2.98 5.75
C ALA A 183 5.33 -3.21 6.00
N ILE A 184 6.01 -2.27 6.66
CA ILE A 184 7.41 -2.46 7.10
C ILE A 184 7.47 -3.61 8.10
N GLU A 185 6.60 -3.59 9.12
CA GLU A 185 6.54 -4.67 10.12
C GLU A 185 6.25 -6.03 9.48
N CYS A 186 5.30 -6.09 8.54
CA CYS A 186 5.03 -7.31 7.77
C CYS A 186 6.26 -7.82 6.99
N CYS A 187 7.08 -6.91 6.44
CA CYS A 187 8.32 -7.32 5.76
C CYS A 187 9.40 -7.77 6.75
N ILE A 188 9.41 -7.27 7.99
CA ILE A 188 10.31 -7.73 9.05
C ILE A 188 9.87 -9.11 9.56
N ASP A 189 8.56 -9.36 9.65
CA ASP A 189 8.01 -10.66 10.03
C ASP A 189 8.52 -11.79 9.14
N GLU A 190 8.73 -11.51 7.86
CA GLU A 190 9.31 -12.47 6.91
C GLU A 190 10.68 -12.99 7.34
N TRP A 191 11.41 -12.26 8.18
CA TRP A 191 12.75 -12.60 8.64
C TRP A 191 12.80 -13.17 10.06
N MET A 192 11.66 -13.38 10.72
CA MET A 192 11.61 -13.87 12.11
C MET A 192 12.25 -15.26 12.28
N THR A 193 12.28 -16.08 11.23
CA THR A 193 12.97 -17.38 11.25
C THR A 193 14.47 -17.27 10.95
N GLY A 194 14.95 -16.07 10.60
CA GLY A 194 16.31 -15.79 10.12
C GLY A 194 16.50 -16.01 8.63
N MET A 195 15.52 -16.64 7.96
CA MET A 195 15.43 -16.75 6.51
C MET A 195 14.18 -16.02 6.04
N GLN A 196 14.26 -15.38 4.88
CA GLN A 196 13.10 -14.67 4.34
C GLN A 196 12.03 -15.66 3.85
N THR A 197 10.87 -15.63 4.50
CA THR A 197 9.68 -16.41 4.10
C THR A 197 8.55 -15.46 3.70
N ASP A 198 7.85 -15.74 2.60
CA ASP A 198 6.74 -14.87 2.18
C ASP A 198 5.55 -14.97 3.14
N ILE A 199 5.19 -13.85 3.78
CA ILE A 199 4.03 -13.74 4.68
C ILE A 199 2.95 -12.86 4.03
N PRO A 200 1.73 -13.35 3.82
CA PRO A 200 0.72 -12.57 3.09
C PRO A 200 0.35 -11.28 3.84
N PHE A 201 0.31 -10.14 3.15
CA PHE A 201 -0.09 -8.87 3.77
C PHE A 201 -1.62 -8.69 3.69
N THR A 202 -2.33 -9.42 4.56
CA THR A 202 -3.80 -9.45 4.60
C THR A 202 -4.39 -8.48 5.62
N ILE A 203 -5.65 -8.08 5.40
CA ILE A 203 -6.41 -7.30 6.40
C ILE A 203 -6.63 -8.13 7.66
N GLN A 204 -6.93 -9.42 7.51
CA GLN A 204 -7.22 -10.32 8.61
C GLN A 204 -6.07 -10.39 9.62
N GLU A 205 -4.83 -10.48 9.15
CA GLU A 205 -3.66 -10.60 10.02
C GLU A 205 -3.17 -9.24 10.54
N TYR A 206 -3.16 -8.20 9.69
CA TYR A 206 -2.48 -6.94 10.02
C TYR A 206 -3.41 -5.77 10.40
N CYS A 207 -4.73 -5.94 10.44
CA CYS A 207 -5.65 -4.86 10.85
C CYS A 207 -5.40 -4.42 12.31
N GLY A 208 -5.06 -5.36 13.21
CA GLY A 208 -4.69 -5.05 14.59
C GLY A 208 -3.44 -4.16 14.67
N THR A 209 -2.36 -4.60 14.02
CA THR A 209 -1.09 -3.86 13.91
C THR A 209 -1.30 -2.47 13.29
N TYR A 210 -2.07 -2.38 12.21
CA TYR A 210 -2.44 -1.11 11.58
C TYR A 210 -3.12 -0.14 12.54
N LYS A 211 -4.14 -0.61 13.28
CA LYS A 211 -4.83 0.22 14.28
C LYS A 211 -3.91 0.63 15.42
N SER A 212 -2.96 -0.21 15.81
CA SER A 212 -1.95 0.12 16.82
C SER A 212 -1.07 1.28 16.35
N HIS A 213 -0.49 1.16 15.14
CA HIS A 213 0.35 2.22 14.56
C HIS A 213 -0.41 3.53 14.38
N LEU A 214 -1.66 3.48 13.91
CA LEU A 214 -2.48 4.68 13.71
C LEU A 214 -2.75 5.43 15.02
N LYS A 215 -2.88 4.74 16.15
CA LYS A 215 -3.07 5.38 17.47
C LYS A 215 -1.82 6.12 17.98
N CYS A 216 -0.65 5.82 17.41
CA CYS A 216 0.63 6.40 17.81
C CYS A 216 1.06 7.59 16.91
N LEU A 217 0.27 7.93 15.89
CA LEU A 217 0.48 9.06 14.98
C LEU A 217 -0.38 10.26 15.39
#